data_AF-I4C0H5-F1
#
_entry.id   AF-I4C0H5-F1
#
_cell.length_a   1.000
_cell.length_b   1.000
_cell.length_c   1.000
_cell.angle_alpha   90.00
_cell.angle_beta   90.00
_cell.angle_gamma   90.00
#
_symmetry.space_group_name_H-M   'P 1'
#
loop_
_entity.id
_entity.type
_entity.pdbx_description
1 polymer ?
#
loop_
_entity_poly.entity_id
_entity_poly.type
_entity_poly.pdbx_seq_one_letter_code
_entity_poly.pdbx_strand_id
1 'polypeptide(L)'
;MRTLRPFFIAVIIALVHITPLAAQDAASSKFGQLPLEVCRAITVYVADIETAKAESAKTKRTQQYDQARAKLETILKQYGKAAVLPEALKYADYTEETVTRNSSDPKFEDFTEKRIKTRGLLLDMCSQYTLTR
;
A
#
# COMPACT_ATOMS: atom_id res chain seq x y z
N MET A 1 -43.20 14.61 -63.16
CA MET A 1 -43.87 14.25 -61.89
C MET A 1 -42.90 13.42 -61.04
N ARG A 2 -42.69 13.82 -59.77
CA ARG A 2 -42.18 13.06 -58.59
C ARG A 2 -40.81 12.35 -58.71
N THR A 3 -39.88 12.33 -57.74
CA THR A 3 -39.48 13.12 -56.54
C THR A 3 -38.29 12.36 -55.92
N LEU A 4 -37.42 13.08 -55.19
CA LEU A 4 -36.61 12.63 -54.02
C LEU A 4 -35.32 11.79 -54.21
N ARG A 5 -34.18 12.51 -54.29
CA ARG A 5 -33.03 12.61 -53.35
C ARG A 5 -32.34 11.36 -52.71
N PRO A 6 -31.04 11.52 -52.34
CA PRO A 6 -30.03 10.46 -52.18
C PRO A 6 -29.90 9.93 -50.75
N PHE A 7 -29.34 8.74 -50.58
CA PHE A 7 -28.83 8.25 -49.29
C PHE A 7 -27.31 8.11 -49.31
N PHE A 8 -26.73 8.78 -48.31
CA PHE A 8 -25.34 8.80 -47.85
C PHE A 8 -24.95 7.46 -47.17
N ILE A 9 -23.68 7.42 -46.73
CA ILE A 9 -23.10 6.69 -45.57
C ILE A 9 -22.40 5.36 -45.96
N ALA A 10 -21.16 5.05 -45.58
CA ALA A 10 -20.01 5.77 -45.03
C ALA A 10 -18.79 4.82 -45.10
N VAL A 11 -17.60 5.37 -45.34
CA VAL A 11 -16.30 4.72 -45.14
C VAL A 11 -15.78 5.12 -43.76
N ILE A 12 -15.52 4.19 -42.84
CA ILE A 12 -14.65 4.36 -41.65
C ILE A 12 -14.07 2.97 -41.30
N ILE A 13 -12.85 2.63 -41.74
CA ILE A 13 -11.55 2.75 -41.03
C ILE A 13 -11.48 1.93 -39.73
N ALA A 14 -10.62 0.91 -39.77
CA ALA A 14 -10.15 0.15 -38.62
C ALA A 14 -9.46 1.06 -37.60
N LEU A 15 -9.90 1.02 -36.33
CA LEU A 15 -9.14 1.56 -35.21
C LEU A 15 -9.11 0.56 -34.06
N VAL A 16 -7.89 0.10 -33.80
CA VAL A 16 -7.37 -0.52 -32.58
C VAL A 16 -8.07 0.02 -31.34
N HIS A 17 -8.69 -0.86 -30.55
CA HIS A 17 -9.02 -0.57 -29.15
C HIS A 17 -8.35 -1.63 -28.28
N ILE A 18 -7.12 -1.29 -27.89
CA ILE A 18 -6.45 -1.81 -26.70
C ILE A 18 -7.42 -1.51 -25.55
N THR A 19 -8.02 -2.54 -24.96
CA THR A 19 -8.81 -2.38 -23.73
C THR A 19 -7.92 -1.80 -22.64
N PRO A 20 -8.28 -0.65 -22.04
CA PRO A 20 -7.53 -0.12 -20.93
C PRO A 20 -7.73 -1.03 -19.73
N LEU A 21 -6.61 -1.41 -19.11
CA LEU A 21 -6.51 -2.09 -17.83
C LEU A 21 -6.98 -1.15 -16.70
N ALA A 22 -8.24 -0.72 -16.75
CA ALA A 22 -8.85 0.17 -15.78
C ALA A 22 -9.61 -0.67 -14.76
N ALA A 23 -8.87 -1.37 -13.91
CA ALA A 23 -9.44 -2.07 -12.75
C ALA A 23 -8.47 -2.06 -11.57
N GLN A 24 -7.84 -0.91 -11.27
CA GLN A 24 -6.90 -0.79 -10.15
C GLN A 24 -6.86 0.63 -9.53
N ASP A 25 -7.95 1.40 -9.55
CA ASP A 25 -7.91 2.81 -9.09
C ASP A 25 -8.84 3.15 -7.91
N ALA A 26 -9.13 2.21 -7.03
CA ALA A 26 -9.90 2.51 -5.81
C ALA A 26 -9.03 2.74 -4.56
N ALA A 27 -7.88 2.09 -4.43
CA ALA A 27 -7.00 2.23 -3.26
C ALA A 27 -5.89 3.30 -3.42
N SER A 28 -5.62 3.76 -4.65
CA SER A 28 -4.53 4.71 -4.96
C SER A 28 -4.83 6.16 -4.55
N SER A 29 -6.07 6.47 -4.17
CA SER A 29 -6.59 7.84 -4.12
C SER A 29 -6.04 8.72 -3.00
N LYS A 30 -5.48 8.15 -1.92
CA LYS A 30 -4.96 8.94 -0.78
C LYS A 30 -3.49 9.34 -0.89
N PHE A 31 -2.66 8.54 -1.56
CA PHE A 31 -1.21 8.75 -1.63
C PHE A 31 -0.65 8.86 -3.06
N GLY A 32 -1.54 8.68 -4.05
CA GLY A 32 -1.16 8.48 -5.45
C GLY A 32 -0.35 7.21 -5.64
N GLN A 33 0.09 6.97 -6.88
CA GLN A 33 1.02 5.89 -7.17
C GLN A 33 2.38 6.17 -6.49
N LEU A 34 2.89 5.20 -5.74
CA LEU A 34 4.18 5.31 -5.07
C LEU A 34 5.32 4.86 -6.00
N PRO A 35 6.50 5.51 -5.94
CA PRO A 35 7.70 5.03 -6.62
C PRO A 35 8.08 3.61 -6.17
N LEU A 36 8.71 2.85 -7.07
CA LEU A 36 9.13 1.47 -6.81
C LEU A 36 10.03 1.37 -5.56
N GLU A 37 10.93 2.32 -5.39
CA GLU A 37 11.86 2.39 -4.27
C GLU A 37 11.15 2.65 -2.95
N VAL A 38 10.10 3.48 -2.97
CA VAL A 38 9.23 3.69 -1.80
C VAL A 38 8.50 2.40 -1.46
N CYS A 39 7.98 1.68 -2.46
CA CYS A 39 7.30 0.41 -2.25
C CYS A 39 8.21 -0.70 -1.71
N ARG A 40 9.44 -0.77 -2.23
CA ARG A 40 10.48 -1.63 -1.68
C ARG A 40 10.79 -1.26 -0.23
N ALA A 41 10.91 0.02 0.09
CA ALA A 41 11.18 0.48 1.45
C ALA A 41 10.03 0.15 2.42
N ILE A 42 8.77 0.32 1.99
CA ILE A 42 7.60 -0.07 2.79
C ILE A 42 7.58 -1.59 3.03
N THR A 43 7.88 -2.39 2.01
CA THR A 43 7.94 -3.86 2.15
C THR A 43 9.04 -4.29 3.12
N VAL A 44 10.24 -3.68 3.00
CA VAL A 44 11.36 -3.93 3.92
C VAL A 44 11.00 -3.49 5.34
N TYR A 45 10.36 -2.33 5.50
CA TYR A 45 9.89 -1.87 6.81
C TYR A 45 8.95 -2.89 7.45
N VAL A 46 7.92 -3.36 6.73
CA VAL A 46 7.00 -4.38 7.24
C VAL A 46 7.74 -5.66 7.65
N ALA A 47 8.71 -6.13 6.84
CA ALA A 47 9.51 -7.31 7.15
C ALA A 47 10.44 -7.11 8.36
N ASP A 48 11.06 -5.94 8.50
CA ASP A 48 11.90 -5.58 9.64
C ASP A 48 11.06 -5.58 10.94
N ILE A 49 9.84 -5.03 10.90
CA ILE A 49 8.90 -5.06 12.04
C ILE A 49 8.49 -6.49 12.39
N GLU A 50 8.15 -7.32 11.41
CA GLU A 50 7.80 -8.73 11.65
C GLU A 50 8.95 -9.55 12.25
N THR A 51 10.17 -9.25 11.82
CA THR A 51 11.37 -9.89 12.37
C THR A 51 11.59 -9.44 13.81
N ALA A 52 11.51 -8.13 14.06
CA ALA A 52 11.68 -7.55 15.38
C ALA A 52 10.61 -8.04 16.37
N LYS A 53 9.38 -8.27 15.92
CA LYS A 53 8.29 -8.83 16.71
C LYS A 53 8.69 -10.10 17.50
N ALA A 54 9.57 -10.93 16.94
CA ALA A 54 10.00 -12.19 17.55
C ALA A 54 11.00 -12.00 18.72
N GLU A 55 11.60 -10.82 18.88
CA GLU A 55 12.50 -10.53 19.99
C GLU A 55 11.70 -10.34 21.29
N SER A 56 12.14 -10.96 22.38
CA SER A 56 11.42 -10.96 23.65
C SER A 56 11.67 -9.69 24.46
N ALA A 57 12.87 -9.13 24.36
CA ALA A 57 13.24 -7.91 25.07
C ALA A 57 12.63 -6.67 24.41
N LYS A 58 11.71 -6.01 25.12
CA LYS A 58 11.05 -4.78 24.66
C LYS A 58 12.05 -3.73 24.16
N THR A 59 13.14 -3.51 24.89
CA THR A 59 14.18 -2.53 24.53
C THR A 59 14.80 -2.81 23.17
N LYS A 60 15.11 -4.08 22.88
CA LYS A 60 15.66 -4.50 21.59
C LYS A 60 14.63 -4.38 20.47
N ARG A 61 13.36 -4.78 20.71
CA ARG A 61 12.27 -4.57 19.74
C ARG A 61 12.12 -3.10 19.37
N THR A 62 11.99 -2.22 20.37
CA THR A 62 11.85 -0.77 20.15
C THR A 62 13.03 -0.22 19.36
N GLN A 63 14.26 -0.62 19.68
CA GLN A 63 15.45 -0.21 18.91
C GLN A 63 15.38 -0.65 17.45
N GLN A 64 14.92 -1.87 17.18
CA GLN A 64 14.76 -2.37 15.80
C GLN A 64 13.63 -1.65 15.05
N TYR A 65 12.51 -1.34 15.73
CA TYR A 65 11.43 -0.53 15.17
C TYR A 65 11.90 0.87 14.81
N ASP A 66 12.70 1.51 15.67
CA ASP A 66 13.28 2.83 15.42
C ASP A 66 14.24 2.82 14.23
N GLN A 67 15.05 1.76 14.11
CA GLN A 67 15.93 1.57 12.94
C GLN A 67 15.12 1.40 11.64
N ALA A 68 14.08 0.56 11.66
CA ALA A 68 13.21 0.36 10.51
C ALA A 68 12.51 1.67 10.11
N ARG A 69 12.00 2.42 11.09
CA ARG A 69 11.42 3.75 10.91
C ARG A 69 12.40 4.71 10.26
N ALA A 70 13.62 4.83 10.79
CA ALA A 70 14.61 5.78 10.30
C ALA A 70 14.97 5.51 8.82
N LYS A 71 15.15 4.23 8.45
CA LYS A 71 15.38 3.83 7.05
C LYS A 71 14.20 4.25 6.16
N LEU A 72 12.98 3.95 6.57
CA LEU A 72 11.77 4.30 5.81
C LEU A 72 11.62 5.82 5.69
N GLU A 73 11.76 6.56 6.78
CA GLU A 73 11.62 8.02 6.82
C GLU A 73 12.60 8.72 5.88
N THR A 74 13.86 8.27 5.81
CA THR A 74 14.85 8.79 4.87
C THR A 74 14.39 8.63 3.42
N ILE A 75 13.92 7.43 3.04
CA ILE A 75 13.44 7.18 1.67
C ILE A 75 12.17 8.00 1.39
N LEU A 76 11.21 8.04 2.33
CA LEU A 76 9.98 8.82 2.14
C LEU A 76 10.28 10.31 1.96
N LYS A 77 11.24 10.87 2.69
CA LYS A 77 11.68 12.27 2.51
C LYS A 77 12.33 12.49 1.15
N GLN A 78 13.21 11.59 0.73
CA GLN A 78 13.89 11.67 -0.58
C GLN A 78 12.89 11.75 -1.75
N TYR A 79 11.77 11.03 -1.65
CA TYR A 79 10.75 10.97 -2.71
C TYR A 79 9.53 11.88 -2.46
N GLY A 80 9.57 12.74 -1.43
CA GLY A 80 8.44 13.64 -1.12
C GLY A 80 7.16 12.91 -0.69
N LYS A 81 7.28 11.71 -0.11
CA LYS A 81 6.18 10.83 0.33
C LYS A 81 6.08 10.71 1.85
N ALA A 82 6.56 11.70 2.60
CA ALA A 82 6.52 11.70 4.08
C ALA A 82 5.12 11.50 4.67
N ALA A 83 4.05 11.83 3.93
CA ALA A 83 2.66 11.60 4.33
C ALA A 83 2.32 10.11 4.56
N VAL A 84 3.10 9.17 4.02
CA VAL A 84 2.92 7.73 4.24
C VAL A 84 3.39 7.30 5.64
N LEU A 85 4.36 8.03 6.22
CA LEU A 85 5.02 7.64 7.46
C LEU A 85 4.05 7.41 8.64
N PRO A 86 3.06 8.28 8.92
CA PRO A 86 2.12 8.05 10.02
C PRO A 86 1.35 6.74 9.91
N GLU A 87 1.01 6.30 8.69
CA GLU A 87 0.30 5.03 8.49
C GLU A 87 1.24 3.84 8.69
N ALA A 88 2.50 3.97 8.26
CA ALA A 88 3.53 2.97 8.54
C ALA A 88 3.78 2.81 10.05
N LEU A 89 3.86 3.91 10.80
CA LEU A 89 4.09 3.87 12.25
C LEU A 89 2.98 3.14 13.02
N LYS A 90 1.72 3.32 12.63
CA LYS A 90 0.61 2.56 13.21
C LYS A 90 0.81 1.05 13.11
N TYR A 91 1.46 0.57 12.05
CA TYR A 91 1.74 -0.86 11.90
C TYR A 91 2.66 -1.38 13.03
N ALA A 92 3.73 -0.65 13.33
CA ALA A 92 4.62 -1.00 14.44
C ALA A 92 3.91 -0.90 15.80
N ASP A 93 3.11 0.16 16.00
CA ASP A 93 2.34 0.35 17.23
C ASP A 93 1.37 -0.81 17.47
N TYR A 94 0.53 -1.15 16.47
CA TYR A 94 -0.38 -2.29 16.57
C TYR A 94 0.35 -3.62 16.70
N THR A 95 1.53 -3.75 16.08
CA THR A 95 2.37 -4.94 16.27
C THR A 95 2.84 -5.08 17.71
N GLU A 96 3.34 -4.01 18.33
CA GLU A 96 3.75 -4.04 19.73
C GLU A 96 2.58 -4.34 20.68
N GLU A 97 1.39 -3.77 20.41
CA GLU A 97 0.18 -4.08 21.17
C GLU A 97 -0.17 -5.58 21.08
N THR A 98 -0.08 -6.20 19.90
CA THR A 98 -0.34 -7.64 19.74
C THR A 98 0.73 -8.55 20.35
N VAL A 99 1.96 -8.05 20.54
CA VAL A 99 3.05 -8.80 21.18
C VAL A 99 2.94 -8.75 22.70
N THR A 100 2.59 -7.59 23.24
CA THR A 100 2.67 -7.32 24.68
C THR A 100 1.37 -7.56 25.42
N ARG A 101 0.22 -7.49 24.74
CA ARG A 101 -1.07 -7.77 25.35
C ARG A 101 -1.29 -9.26 25.57
N ASN A 102 -2.03 -9.56 26.62
CA ASN A 102 -2.60 -10.87 26.83
C ASN A 102 -3.69 -11.13 25.77
N SER A 103 -3.73 -12.34 25.21
CA SER A 103 -4.75 -12.73 24.23
C SER A 103 -6.19 -12.74 24.78
N SER A 104 -6.35 -12.71 26.10
CA SER A 104 -7.65 -12.59 26.78
C SER A 104 -8.10 -11.14 26.98
N ASP A 105 -7.26 -10.15 26.64
CA ASP A 105 -7.65 -8.75 26.64
C ASP A 105 -8.75 -8.55 25.59
N PRO A 106 -9.92 -7.95 25.94
CA PRO A 106 -11.02 -7.75 25.00
C PRO A 106 -10.66 -6.87 23.79
N LYS A 107 -9.53 -6.15 23.83
CA LYS A 107 -9.02 -5.37 22.70
C LYS A 107 -7.98 -6.11 21.85
N PHE A 108 -7.56 -7.30 22.24
CA PHE A 108 -6.52 -8.04 21.52
C PHE A 108 -6.90 -8.30 20.05
N GLU A 109 -8.15 -8.72 19.82
CA GLU A 109 -8.68 -8.94 18.47
C GLU A 109 -8.73 -7.65 17.66
N ASP A 110 -9.17 -6.53 18.25
CA ASP A 110 -9.21 -5.22 17.61
C ASP A 110 -7.80 -4.76 17.18
N PHE A 111 -6.78 -4.91 18.03
CA PHE A 111 -5.40 -4.61 17.65
C PHE A 111 -4.86 -5.54 16.57
N THR A 112 -5.23 -6.82 16.60
CA THR A 112 -4.86 -7.79 15.57
C THR A 112 -5.46 -7.42 14.22
N GLU A 113 -6.74 -7.07 14.20
CA GLU A 113 -7.44 -6.63 12.99
C GLU A 113 -6.84 -5.33 12.45
N LYS A 114 -6.58 -4.35 13.31
CA LYS A 114 -5.92 -3.09 12.95
C LYS A 114 -4.54 -3.32 12.34
N ARG A 115 -3.72 -4.18 12.93
CA ARG A 115 -2.42 -4.58 12.37
C ARG A 115 -2.55 -5.17 10.97
N ILE A 116 -3.49 -6.11 10.77
CA ILE A 116 -3.71 -6.76 9.48
C ILE A 116 -4.20 -5.74 8.44
N LYS A 117 -5.15 -4.88 8.80
CA LYS A 117 -5.68 -3.82 7.91
C LYS A 117 -4.62 -2.80 7.53
N THR A 118 -3.83 -2.32 8.49
CA THR A 118 -2.74 -1.38 8.20
C THR A 118 -1.68 -2.03 7.31
N ARG A 119 -1.32 -3.31 7.53
CA ARG A 119 -0.43 -4.05 6.62
C ARG A 119 -1.00 -4.13 5.21
N GLY A 120 -2.28 -4.48 5.07
CA GLY A 120 -2.97 -4.53 3.79
C GLY A 120 -2.90 -3.19 3.08
N LEU A 121 -3.26 -2.11 3.76
CA LEU A 121 -3.19 -0.75 3.23
C LEU A 121 -1.78 -0.37 2.76
N LEU A 122 -0.74 -0.68 3.55
CA LEU A 122 0.66 -0.43 3.18
C LEU A 122 1.07 -1.15 1.90
N LEU A 123 0.61 -2.40 1.71
CA LEU A 123 0.93 -3.20 0.54
C LEU A 123 0.06 -2.82 -0.68
N ASP A 124 -1.19 -2.42 -0.47
CA ASP A 124 -2.12 -2.00 -1.53
C ASP A 124 -1.68 -0.69 -2.20
N MET A 125 -1.04 0.22 -1.46
CA MET A 125 -0.35 1.38 -2.04
C MET A 125 0.75 1.00 -3.04
N CYS A 126 1.16 -0.27 -3.03
CA CYS A 126 2.25 -0.84 -3.80
C CYS A 126 1.79 -2.03 -4.67
N SER A 127 0.52 -2.08 -5.03
CA SER A 127 -0.09 -3.17 -5.81
C SER A 127 0.66 -3.53 -7.10
N GLN A 128 1.26 -2.56 -7.79
CA GLN A 128 2.06 -2.83 -8.99
C GLN A 128 3.43 -3.48 -8.68
N TYR A 129 3.99 -3.23 -7.50
CA TYR A 129 5.22 -3.86 -7.03
C TYR A 129 4.98 -5.31 -6.59
N THR A 130 3.83 -5.61 -5.98
CA THR A 130 3.50 -6.98 -5.55
C THR A 130 3.13 -7.90 -6.71
N LEU A 131 2.66 -7.37 -7.85
CA LEU A 131 2.36 -8.17 -9.05
C LEU A 131 3.62 -8.56 -9.86
N THR A 132 4.76 -7.92 -9.61
CA THR A 132 6.00 -8.10 -10.38
C THR A 132 7.09 -8.89 -9.64
N ARG A 133 6.76 -9.47 -8.49
CA ARG A 133 7.64 -10.30 -7.64
C ARG A 133 6.92 -11.55 -7.16
#